data_AF-A0A1I8FN65-F1
#
_entry.id   AF-A0A1I8FN65-F1
#
_cell.length_a   1.000
_cell.length_b   1.000
_cell.length_c   1.000
_cell.angle_alpha   90.00
_cell.angle_beta   90.00
_cell.angle_gamma   90.00
#
_symmetry.space_group_name_H-M   'P 1'
#
loop_
_entity.id
_entity.type
_entity.pdbx_description
1 polymer ?
#
loop_
_entity_poly.entity_id
_entity_poly.type
_entity_poly.pdbx_seq_one_letter_code
_entity_poly.pdbx_strand_id
1 'polypeptide(L)'
;MDKDISILTKNSDDLTKAKTQQDVNQILTGVIDKLSKLKRKADDGLEEEVDHLQSAKRRLDYLRAQTATGSSSSSHRATCQRYWERRRITCMMVDYFLRHGLHSTAQRLAKLHDVEQLTNLPYFAACQGVEKSLMSADTSSEAVAWDFVKLVQQGRRLDAVKYARKHLSPEATRRRRPSCWPNEIAAFARRWGCWPCPATKTANRLRIPAPHRAGRVNCAVFSIASGSIFCANLQTGLSALKTNQCGGQALSGVSVCQPHFGQLAQSLPKAQYTQSKLICPISRLPMDHDNPPMALPNGNIYSQKSLLEMAQRNGGYIICPRTQNRFELNEAKRVYIM
;
A
#
# COMPACT_ATOMS: atom_id res chain seq x y z
N MET A 1 -5.26 -20.28 -27.40
CA MET A 1 -6.35 -20.89 -28.18
C MET A 1 -5.90 -21.16 -29.61
N ASP A 2 -5.18 -20.24 -30.25
CA ASP A 2 -4.72 -20.34 -31.64
C ASP A 2 -4.03 -21.66 -32.01
N LYS A 3 -3.13 -22.17 -31.14
CA LYS A 3 -2.44 -23.44 -31.39
C LYS A 3 -3.40 -24.64 -31.41
N ASP A 4 -4.40 -24.64 -30.53
CA ASP A 4 -5.41 -25.70 -30.45
C ASP A 4 -6.40 -25.59 -31.64
N ILE A 5 -6.71 -24.36 -32.09
CA ILE A 5 -7.52 -24.06 -33.27
C ILE A 5 -6.80 -24.52 -34.56
N SER A 6 -5.51 -24.24 -34.72
CA SER A 6 -4.71 -24.74 -35.86
C SER A 6 -4.61 -26.27 -35.90
N ILE A 7 -4.63 -26.92 -34.73
CA ILE A 7 -4.65 -28.38 -34.67
C ILE A 7 -6.02 -28.93 -35.08
N LEU A 8 -7.11 -28.22 -34.76
CA LEU A 8 -8.46 -28.59 -35.23
C LEU A 8 -8.61 -28.42 -36.75
N THR A 9 -8.08 -27.34 -37.34
CA THR A 9 -8.10 -27.17 -38.81
C THR A 9 -7.29 -28.26 -39.49
N LYS A 10 -6.12 -28.61 -38.94
CA LYS A 10 -5.31 -29.71 -39.47
C LYS A 10 -6.02 -31.07 -39.36
N ASN A 11 -6.66 -31.34 -38.23
CA ASN A 11 -7.48 -32.55 -38.07
C ASN A 11 -8.67 -32.59 -39.05
N SER A 12 -9.25 -31.45 -39.40
CA SER A 12 -10.30 -31.34 -40.42
C SER A 12 -9.75 -31.64 -41.82
N ASP A 13 -8.55 -31.15 -42.15
CA ASP A 13 -7.88 -31.46 -43.41
C ASP A 13 -7.52 -32.96 -43.50
N ASP A 14 -7.06 -33.55 -42.40
CA ASP A 14 -6.73 -34.98 -42.33
C ASP A 14 -7.99 -35.84 -42.47
N LEU A 15 -9.15 -35.36 -42.01
CA LEU A 15 -10.44 -36.01 -42.20
C LEU A 15 -10.83 -36.10 -43.70
N THR A 16 -10.52 -35.06 -44.50
CA THR A 16 -10.77 -35.07 -45.95
C THR A 16 -9.88 -36.06 -46.72
N LYS A 17 -8.77 -36.50 -46.11
CA LYS A 17 -7.78 -37.41 -46.71
C LYS A 17 -7.89 -38.84 -46.18
N ALA A 18 -8.79 -39.10 -45.23
CA ALA A 18 -8.97 -40.40 -44.62
C ALA A 18 -9.46 -41.43 -45.65
N LYS A 19 -8.81 -42.60 -45.69
CA LYS A 19 -9.09 -43.66 -46.68
C LYS A 19 -9.89 -44.82 -46.10
N THR A 20 -9.88 -44.98 -44.78
CA THR A 20 -10.59 -46.07 -44.10
C THR A 20 -11.57 -45.53 -43.06
N GLN A 21 -12.63 -46.31 -42.80
CA GLN A 21 -13.64 -45.97 -41.80
C GLN A 21 -13.06 -45.93 -40.37
N GLN A 22 -12.00 -46.70 -40.11
CA GLN A 22 -11.27 -46.69 -38.85
C GLN A 22 -10.48 -45.39 -38.66
N ASP A 23 -9.84 -44.86 -39.70
CA ASP A 23 -9.14 -43.57 -39.66
C ASP A 23 -10.12 -42.42 -39.38
N VAL A 24 -11.28 -42.44 -40.04
CA VAL A 24 -12.35 -41.46 -39.84
C VAL A 24 -12.82 -41.45 -38.39
N ASN A 25 -13.08 -42.62 -37.81
CA ASN A 25 -13.51 -42.74 -36.40
C ASN A 25 -12.43 -42.24 -35.43
N GLN A 26 -11.16 -42.56 -35.65
CA GLN A 26 -10.06 -42.10 -34.80
C GLN A 26 -9.88 -40.58 -34.86
N ILE A 27 -9.96 -39.99 -36.06
CA ILE A 27 -9.84 -38.53 -36.25
C ILE A 27 -11.02 -37.82 -35.57
N LEU A 28 -12.26 -38.31 -35.75
CA LEU A 28 -13.47 -37.78 -35.11
C LEU A 28 -13.35 -37.81 -33.58
N THR A 29 -12.91 -38.94 -33.01
CA THR A 29 -12.70 -39.07 -31.56
C THR A 29 -11.68 -38.05 -31.07
N GLY A 30 -10.56 -37.88 -31.79
CA GLY A 30 -9.54 -36.89 -31.47
C GLY A 30 -10.02 -35.43 -31.61
N VAL A 31 -10.93 -35.14 -32.54
CA VAL A 31 -11.58 -33.82 -32.68
C VAL A 31 -12.52 -33.56 -31.49
N ILE A 32 -13.34 -34.55 -31.10
CA ILE A 32 -14.24 -34.47 -29.94
C ILE A 32 -13.45 -34.19 -28.65
N ASP A 33 -12.33 -34.89 -28.44
CA ASP A 33 -11.46 -34.68 -27.28
C ASP A 33 -10.84 -33.28 -27.25
N LYS A 34 -10.50 -32.71 -28.41
CA LYS A 34 -9.94 -31.36 -28.52
C LYS A 34 -11.02 -30.29 -28.33
N LEU A 35 -12.19 -30.48 -28.92
CA LEU A 35 -13.34 -29.59 -28.74
C LEU A 35 -13.81 -29.57 -27.28
N SER A 36 -13.86 -30.72 -26.61
CA SER A 36 -14.21 -30.78 -25.18
C SER A 36 -13.17 -30.07 -24.30
N LYS A 37 -11.87 -30.19 -24.60
CA LYS A 37 -10.80 -29.43 -23.92
C LYS A 37 -10.90 -27.93 -24.18
N LEU A 38 -11.19 -27.53 -25.41
CA LEU A 38 -11.37 -26.12 -25.77
C LEU A 38 -12.60 -25.52 -25.10
N LYS A 39 -13.71 -26.27 -25.06
CA LYS A 39 -14.92 -25.88 -24.32
C LYS A 39 -14.59 -25.62 -22.85
N ARG A 40 -13.92 -26.57 -22.17
CA ARG A 40 -13.50 -26.38 -20.77
C ARG A 40 -12.64 -25.13 -20.58
N LYS A 41 -11.61 -24.93 -21.43
CA LYS A 41 -10.77 -23.72 -21.36
C LYS A 41 -11.54 -22.42 -21.61
N ALA A 42 -12.56 -22.46 -22.47
CA ALA A 42 -13.41 -21.30 -22.75
C ALA A 42 -14.36 -21.03 -21.56
N ASP A 43 -14.92 -22.07 -20.96
CA ASP A 43 -15.73 -21.98 -19.75
C ASP A 43 -14.91 -21.42 -18.57
N ASP A 44 -13.69 -21.93 -18.34
CA ASP A 44 -12.76 -21.42 -17.31
C ASP A 44 -12.41 -19.93 -17.58
N GLY A 45 -12.16 -19.57 -18.83
CA GLY A 45 -11.87 -18.18 -19.20
C GLY A 45 -13.07 -17.25 -19.02
N LEU A 46 -14.28 -17.73 -19.30
CA LEU A 46 -15.51 -16.98 -19.05
C LEU A 46 -15.72 -16.75 -17.54
N GLU A 47 -15.46 -17.76 -16.71
CA GLU A 47 -15.55 -17.65 -15.26
C GLU A 47 -14.55 -16.62 -14.69
N GLU A 48 -13.29 -16.66 -15.15
CA GLU A 48 -12.28 -15.65 -14.80
C GLU A 48 -12.72 -14.22 -15.16
N GLU A 49 -13.27 -14.02 -16.35
CA GLU A 49 -13.78 -12.72 -16.81
C GLU A 49 -14.99 -12.25 -15.99
N VAL A 50 -15.92 -13.16 -15.66
CA VAL A 50 -17.08 -12.84 -14.80
C VAL A 50 -16.60 -12.39 -13.42
N ASP A 51 -15.63 -13.06 -12.83
CA ASP A 51 -15.05 -12.67 -11.53
C ASP A 51 -14.39 -11.29 -11.59
N HIS A 52 -13.64 -11.00 -12.66
CA HIS A 52 -13.04 -9.69 -12.89
C HIS A 52 -14.10 -8.58 -13.03
N LEU A 53 -15.16 -8.81 -13.80
CA LEU A 53 -16.26 -7.87 -13.97
C LEU A 53 -17.03 -7.65 -12.67
N GLN A 54 -17.29 -8.70 -11.89
CA GLN A 54 -17.94 -8.57 -10.59
C GLN A 54 -17.09 -7.76 -9.60
N SER A 55 -15.78 -7.98 -9.58
CA SER A 55 -14.84 -7.17 -8.78
C SER A 55 -14.85 -5.71 -9.20
N ALA A 56 -14.79 -5.42 -10.50
CA ALA A 56 -14.87 -4.07 -11.04
C ALA A 56 -16.21 -3.39 -10.68
N LYS A 57 -17.33 -4.11 -10.82
CA LYS A 57 -18.67 -3.63 -10.44
C LYS A 57 -18.74 -3.27 -8.95
N ARG A 58 -18.29 -4.16 -8.06
CA ARG A 58 -18.25 -3.89 -6.60
C ARG A 58 -17.44 -2.63 -6.26
N ARG A 59 -16.30 -2.43 -6.94
CA ARG A 59 -15.46 -1.23 -6.75
C ARG A 59 -16.14 0.03 -7.27
N LEU A 60 -16.84 -0.04 -8.41
CA LEU A 60 -17.63 1.09 -8.93
C LEU A 60 -18.80 1.44 -8.01
N ASP A 61 -19.52 0.44 -7.50
CA ASP A 61 -20.63 0.65 -6.58
C ASP A 61 -20.15 1.29 -5.27
N TYR A 62 -18.99 0.87 -4.76
CA TYR A 62 -18.32 1.52 -3.63
C TYR A 62 -17.98 3.00 -3.87
N LEU A 63 -17.51 3.35 -5.08
CA LEU A 63 -17.22 4.74 -5.45
C LEU A 63 -18.50 5.57 -5.63
N ARG A 64 -19.55 4.98 -6.21
CA ARG A 64 -20.86 5.63 -6.39
C ARG A 64 -21.57 5.91 -5.07
N ALA A 65 -21.43 5.01 -4.09
CA ALA A 65 -21.95 5.23 -2.74
C ALA A 65 -21.38 6.51 -2.10
N GLN A 66 -20.17 6.93 -2.47
CA GLN A 66 -19.59 8.18 -2.02
C GLN A 66 -20.31 9.40 -2.62
N THR A 67 -20.56 9.41 -3.92
CA THR A 67 -21.16 10.57 -4.61
C THR A 67 -22.63 10.77 -4.24
N ALA A 68 -23.34 9.70 -3.92
CA ALA A 68 -24.75 9.75 -3.50
C ALA A 68 -24.98 10.43 -2.13
N THR A 69 -23.97 10.51 -1.27
CA THR A 69 -24.10 11.13 0.08
C THR A 69 -24.17 12.67 0.07
N GLY A 70 -24.04 13.30 -1.10
CA GLY A 70 -24.14 14.75 -1.28
C GLY A 70 -25.53 15.34 -0.95
N SER A 71 -26.59 14.52 -0.97
CA SER A 71 -27.98 14.96 -0.86
C SER A 71 -28.64 14.76 0.52
N SER A 72 -27.91 14.21 1.49
CA SER A 72 -28.44 13.85 2.83
C SER A 72 -28.08 14.86 3.94
N SER A 73 -28.83 14.79 5.05
CA SER A 73 -28.70 15.64 6.25
C SER A 73 -27.27 15.67 6.84
N SER A 74 -26.91 16.77 7.51
CA SER A 74 -25.54 17.06 7.97
C SER A 74 -24.94 15.99 8.90
N SER A 75 -25.75 15.45 9.82
CA SER A 75 -25.34 14.39 10.76
C SER A 75 -25.08 13.05 10.07
N HIS A 76 -25.98 12.62 9.18
CA HIS A 76 -25.86 11.34 8.49
C HIS A 76 -24.65 11.34 7.53
N ARG A 77 -24.41 12.48 6.87
CA ARG A 77 -23.25 12.70 6.00
C ARG A 77 -21.92 12.49 6.73
N ALA A 78 -21.78 13.00 7.96
CA ALA A 78 -20.56 12.87 8.74
C ALA A 78 -20.25 11.42 9.13
N THR A 79 -21.29 10.64 9.47
CA THR A 79 -21.16 9.21 9.81
C THR A 79 -20.74 8.38 8.59
N CYS A 80 -21.41 8.60 7.45
CA CYS A 80 -21.06 7.94 6.19
C CYS A 80 -19.64 8.28 5.74
N GLN A 81 -19.22 9.54 5.90
CA GLN A 81 -17.86 9.98 5.57
C GLN A 81 -16.80 9.28 6.44
N ARG A 82 -16.98 9.22 7.76
CA ARG A 82 -16.05 8.52 8.65
C ARG A 82 -15.93 7.03 8.34
N TYR A 83 -17.06 6.39 8.02
CA TYR A 83 -17.08 4.99 7.60
C TYR A 83 -16.25 4.77 6.33
N TRP A 84 -16.42 5.64 5.33
CA TRP A 84 -15.69 5.58 4.07
C TRP A 84 -14.20 5.87 4.23
N GLU A 85 -13.83 6.89 5.00
CA GLU A 85 -12.45 7.22 5.34
C GLU A 85 -11.73 6.03 5.96
N ARG A 86 -12.41 5.35 6.91
CA ARG A 86 -11.86 4.16 7.58
C ARG A 86 -11.65 3.00 6.59
N ARG A 87 -12.63 2.69 5.73
CA ARG A 87 -12.48 1.64 4.71
C ARG A 87 -11.35 1.95 3.73
N ARG A 88 -11.24 3.19 3.27
CA ARG A 88 -10.18 3.62 2.35
C ARG A 88 -8.79 3.47 2.97
N ILE A 89 -8.61 3.90 4.21
CA ILE A 89 -7.34 3.73 4.95
C ILE A 89 -7.02 2.25 5.09
N THR A 90 -8.00 1.42 5.45
CA THR A 90 -7.80 -0.04 5.54
C THR A 90 -7.35 -0.63 4.21
N CYS A 91 -7.97 -0.28 3.08
CA CYS A 91 -7.54 -0.74 1.76
C CYS A 91 -6.09 -0.33 1.45
N MET A 92 -5.69 0.90 1.80
CA MET A 92 -4.31 1.38 1.65
C MET A 92 -3.32 0.60 2.52
N MET A 93 -3.71 0.26 3.75
CA MET A 93 -2.89 -0.56 4.65
C MET A 93 -2.75 -2.00 4.16
N VAL A 94 -3.83 -2.60 3.66
CA VAL A 94 -3.78 -3.94 3.04
C VAL A 94 -2.82 -3.95 1.86
N ASP A 95 -2.92 -2.97 0.96
CA ASP A 95 -2.01 -2.80 -0.16
C ASP A 95 -0.54 -2.64 0.29
N TYR A 96 -0.29 -1.84 1.34
CA TYR A 96 1.04 -1.72 1.95
C TYR A 96 1.56 -3.07 2.46
N PHE A 97 0.76 -3.81 3.22
CA PHE A 97 1.18 -5.11 3.75
C PHE A 97 1.48 -6.13 2.65
N LEU A 98 0.68 -6.17 1.59
CA LEU A 98 0.92 -7.06 0.44
C LEU A 98 2.25 -6.76 -0.25
N ARG A 99 2.58 -5.48 -0.44
CA ARG A 99 3.87 -5.05 -1.04
C ARG A 99 5.08 -5.38 -0.18
N HIS A 100 4.88 -5.49 1.13
CA HIS A 100 5.95 -5.81 2.08
C HIS A 100 6.04 -7.31 2.39
N GLY A 101 5.25 -8.16 1.73
CA GLY A 101 5.23 -9.63 1.93
C GLY A 101 4.44 -10.09 3.15
N LEU A 102 3.70 -9.18 3.81
CA LEU A 102 2.92 -9.45 5.02
C LEU A 102 1.51 -9.96 4.67
N HIS A 103 1.44 -11.04 3.89
CA HIS A 103 0.20 -11.57 3.32
C HIS A 103 -0.84 -11.99 4.37
N SER A 104 -0.40 -12.66 5.45
CA SER A 104 -1.32 -13.14 6.51
C SER A 104 -1.95 -11.98 7.29
N THR A 105 -1.20 -10.90 7.51
CA THR A 105 -1.69 -9.67 8.14
C THR A 105 -2.64 -8.94 7.21
N ALA A 106 -2.29 -8.82 5.92
CA ALA A 106 -3.15 -8.24 4.89
C ALA A 106 -4.51 -8.95 4.80
N GLN A 107 -4.49 -10.29 4.76
CA GLN A 107 -5.69 -11.10 4.68
C GLN A 107 -6.56 -10.97 5.95
N ARG A 108 -5.97 -11.01 7.14
CA ARG A 108 -6.71 -10.81 8.41
C ARG A 108 -7.34 -9.42 8.49
N LEU A 109 -6.59 -8.38 8.11
CA LEU A 109 -7.09 -7.00 8.13
C LEU A 109 -8.24 -6.81 7.14
N ALA A 110 -8.14 -7.39 5.94
CA ALA A 110 -9.17 -7.30 4.93
C ALA A 110 -10.48 -7.99 5.35
N LYS A 111 -10.38 -9.17 5.99
CA LYS A 111 -11.53 -9.90 6.55
C LYS A 111 -12.21 -9.13 7.68
N LEU A 112 -11.42 -8.62 8.62
CA LEU A 112 -11.92 -7.91 9.79
C LEU A 112 -12.79 -6.68 9.43
N HIS A 113 -12.46 -6.03 8.31
CA HIS A 113 -13.14 -4.82 7.85
C HIS A 113 -14.01 -5.03 6.60
N ASP A 114 -14.21 -6.27 6.17
CA ASP A 114 -15.00 -6.62 4.98
C ASP A 114 -14.60 -5.82 3.72
N VAL A 115 -13.29 -5.75 3.47
CA VAL A 115 -12.70 -5.05 2.31
C VAL A 115 -11.96 -5.98 1.35
N GLU A 116 -12.08 -7.30 1.49
CA GLU A 116 -11.38 -8.27 0.64
C GLU A 116 -11.61 -7.99 -0.86
N GLN A 117 -12.86 -7.76 -1.25
CA GLN A 117 -13.27 -7.48 -2.63
C GLN A 117 -12.78 -6.13 -3.16
N LEU A 118 -12.39 -5.20 -2.27
CA LEU A 118 -11.87 -3.88 -2.64
C LEU A 118 -10.34 -3.86 -2.76
N THR A 119 -9.67 -4.95 -2.39
CA THR A 119 -8.21 -5.02 -2.32
C THR A 119 -7.63 -5.91 -3.42
N ASN A 120 -6.30 -5.91 -3.55
CA ASN A 120 -5.59 -6.69 -4.57
C ASN A 120 -5.10 -8.06 -4.05
N LEU A 121 -5.70 -8.58 -2.98
CA LEU A 121 -5.38 -9.89 -2.40
C LEU A 121 -5.20 -11.03 -3.43
N PRO A 122 -6.14 -11.28 -4.37
CA PRO A 122 -6.01 -12.39 -5.31
C PRO A 122 -4.80 -12.25 -6.24
N TYR A 123 -4.43 -11.01 -6.64
CA TYR A 123 -3.27 -10.76 -7.48
C TYR A 123 -1.95 -11.07 -6.75
N PHE A 124 -1.87 -10.70 -5.47
CA PHE A 124 -0.68 -10.97 -4.66
C PHE A 124 -0.59 -12.44 -4.19
N ALA A 125 -1.71 -13.18 -4.14
CA ALA A 125 -1.72 -14.60 -3.79
C ALA A 125 -0.95 -15.46 -4.81
N ALA A 126 -1.10 -15.19 -6.11
CA ALA A 126 -0.33 -15.85 -7.17
C ALA A 126 1.18 -15.66 -6.98
N CYS A 127 1.58 -14.48 -6.53
CA CYS A 127 2.97 -14.16 -6.28
C CYS A 127 3.51 -14.69 -4.95
N GLN A 128 2.64 -14.92 -3.96
CA GLN A 128 3.05 -15.50 -2.67
C GLN A 128 3.69 -16.88 -2.85
N GLY A 129 3.20 -17.67 -3.82
CA GLY A 129 3.81 -18.96 -4.17
C GLY A 129 5.24 -18.79 -4.66
N VAL A 130 5.46 -17.85 -5.57
CA VAL A 130 6.79 -17.50 -6.10
C VAL A 130 7.73 -17.02 -4.99
N GLU A 131 7.23 -16.17 -4.08
CA GLU A 131 8.00 -15.67 -2.93
C GLU A 131 8.40 -16.81 -1.99
N LYS A 132 7.50 -17.75 -1.70
CA LYS A 132 7.79 -18.90 -0.85
C LYS A 132 8.81 -19.84 -1.49
N SER A 133 8.72 -20.10 -2.79
CA SER A 133 9.69 -20.91 -3.55
C SER A 133 11.07 -20.24 -3.61
N LEU A 134 11.11 -18.91 -3.78
CA LEU A 134 12.34 -18.13 -3.71
C LEU A 134 13.00 -18.19 -2.31
N MET A 135 12.18 -18.23 -1.26
CA MET A 135 12.64 -18.25 0.13
C MET A 135 13.10 -19.65 0.59
N SER A 136 12.64 -20.73 -0.06
CA SER A 136 12.97 -22.11 0.33
C SER A 136 14.35 -22.58 -0.11
N ALA A 137 15.16 -21.75 -0.77
CA ALA A 137 16.56 -22.02 -1.16
C ALA A 137 16.77 -23.31 -1.99
N ASP A 138 15.75 -23.77 -2.72
CA ASP A 138 15.94 -24.82 -3.72
C ASP A 138 16.74 -24.23 -4.88
N THR A 139 17.98 -24.69 -5.07
CA THR A 139 18.95 -24.14 -6.02
C THR A 139 18.45 -24.18 -7.48
N SER A 140 17.54 -25.09 -7.77
CA SER A 140 16.83 -25.23 -9.05
C SER A 140 15.79 -24.14 -9.31
N SER A 141 15.25 -23.53 -8.25
CA SER A 141 14.22 -22.49 -8.30
C SER A 141 14.79 -21.08 -8.51
N GLU A 142 16.05 -20.85 -8.14
CA GLU A 142 16.68 -19.52 -8.24
C GLU A 142 16.85 -19.08 -9.70
N ALA A 143 17.38 -19.94 -10.58
CA ALA A 143 17.55 -19.61 -12.01
C ALA A 143 16.20 -19.36 -12.70
N VAL A 144 15.19 -20.17 -12.36
CA VAL A 144 13.81 -20.02 -12.88
C VAL A 144 13.19 -18.71 -12.43
N ALA A 145 13.35 -18.37 -11.15
CA ALA A 145 12.86 -17.11 -10.64
C ALA A 145 13.61 -15.90 -11.24
N TRP A 146 14.91 -16.03 -11.53
CA TRP A 146 15.69 -14.98 -12.19
C TRP A 146 15.26 -14.72 -13.64
N ASP A 147 15.00 -15.77 -14.42
CA ASP A 147 14.46 -15.63 -15.78
C ASP A 147 13.09 -14.95 -15.77
N PHE A 148 12.24 -15.30 -14.80
CA PHE A 148 10.96 -14.62 -14.59
C PHE A 148 11.17 -13.13 -14.29
N VAL A 149 12.05 -12.79 -13.34
CA VAL A 149 12.38 -11.39 -13.00
C VAL A 149 12.91 -10.63 -14.22
N LYS A 150 13.73 -11.26 -15.06
CA LYS A 150 14.26 -10.66 -16.30
C LYS A 150 13.15 -10.36 -17.31
N LEU A 151 12.20 -11.27 -17.49
CA LEU A 151 11.02 -11.05 -18.35
C LEU A 151 10.16 -9.89 -17.85
N VAL A 152 9.97 -9.77 -16.52
CA VAL A 152 9.25 -8.65 -15.90
C VAL A 152 9.98 -7.32 -16.13
N GLN A 153 11.30 -7.31 -15.96
CA GLN A 153 12.13 -6.10 -16.16
C GLN A 153 12.16 -5.62 -17.61
N GLN A 154 12.11 -6.53 -18.57
CA GLN A 154 12.03 -6.22 -20.00
C GLN A 154 10.64 -5.72 -20.43
N GLY A 155 9.67 -5.60 -19.51
CA GLY A 155 8.29 -5.25 -19.83
C GLY A 155 7.53 -6.35 -20.57
N ARG A 156 8.12 -7.54 -20.71
CA ARG A 156 7.55 -8.72 -21.39
C ARG A 156 6.59 -9.45 -20.46
N ARG A 157 5.55 -8.75 -20.00
CA ARG A 157 4.65 -9.18 -18.93
C ARG A 157 3.89 -10.46 -19.25
N LEU A 158 3.37 -10.59 -20.47
CA LEU A 158 2.66 -11.81 -20.90
C LEU A 158 3.58 -13.03 -20.92
N ASP A 159 4.83 -12.84 -21.30
CA ASP A 159 5.83 -13.90 -21.28
C ASP A 159 6.23 -14.26 -19.86
N ALA A 160 6.34 -13.28 -18.95
CA ALA A 160 6.57 -13.50 -17.54
C ALA A 160 5.42 -14.31 -16.91
N VAL A 161 4.16 -13.95 -17.17
CA VAL A 161 2.98 -14.68 -16.68
C VAL A 161 2.96 -16.12 -17.22
N LYS A 162 3.20 -16.31 -18.52
CA LYS A 162 3.32 -17.65 -19.13
C LYS A 162 4.46 -18.45 -18.51
N TYR A 163 5.61 -17.82 -18.28
CA TYR A 163 6.79 -18.43 -17.68
C TYR A 163 6.51 -18.85 -16.23
N ALA A 164 5.87 -17.99 -15.44
CA ALA A 164 5.49 -18.28 -14.06
C ALA A 164 4.50 -19.44 -13.97
N ARG A 165 3.44 -19.43 -14.79
CA ARG A 165 2.46 -20.53 -14.82
C ARG A 165 3.11 -21.87 -15.20
N LYS A 166 4.13 -21.84 -16.06
CA LYS A 166 4.80 -23.04 -16.58
C LYS A 166 5.90 -23.58 -15.66
N HIS A 167 6.59 -22.70 -14.93
CA HIS A 167 7.82 -23.07 -14.22
C HIS A 167 7.79 -22.77 -12.72
N LEU A 168 6.82 -21.98 -12.23
CA LEU A 168 6.69 -21.58 -10.81
C LEU A 168 5.40 -22.13 -10.15
N SER A 169 4.64 -23.00 -10.83
CA SER A 169 3.54 -23.73 -10.19
C SER A 169 4.08 -24.78 -9.20
N PRO A 170 3.35 -25.13 -8.13
CA PRO A 170 3.79 -26.10 -7.13
C PRO A 170 4.22 -27.46 -7.72
N GLU A 171 3.67 -27.82 -8.88
CA GLU A 171 3.95 -29.06 -9.61
C GLU A 171 5.20 -29.00 -10.50
N ALA A 172 5.67 -27.79 -10.87
CA ALA A 172 6.83 -27.60 -11.74
C ALA A 172 8.18 -27.73 -11.01
N THR A 173 8.20 -27.70 -9.67
CA THR A 173 9.40 -27.66 -8.83
C THR A 173 10.24 -28.95 -8.88
N ARG A 174 9.79 -29.99 -9.60
CA ARG A 174 10.49 -31.27 -9.72
C ARG A 174 11.12 -31.41 -11.10
N ARG A 175 12.22 -30.69 -11.36
CA ARG A 175 13.36 -31.06 -12.26
C ARG A 175 14.12 -29.82 -12.73
N ARG A 176 15.35 -29.62 -12.23
CA ARG A 176 16.59 -29.33 -12.99
C ARG A 176 17.72 -28.93 -12.03
N ARG A 177 18.94 -29.43 -12.27
CA ARG A 177 20.17 -28.98 -11.57
C ARG A 177 20.71 -27.71 -12.27
N PRO A 178 21.23 -26.69 -11.56
CA PRO A 178 21.84 -25.53 -12.20
C PRO A 178 23.29 -25.79 -12.60
N SER A 179 23.67 -25.34 -13.79
CA SER A 179 25.06 -25.26 -14.25
C SER A 179 25.54 -23.80 -14.21
N CYS A 180 26.33 -23.48 -13.18
CA CYS A 180 27.24 -22.32 -13.02
C CYS A 180 26.66 -20.89 -13.23
N TRP A 181 27.54 -19.88 -13.13
CA TRP A 181 27.43 -18.42 -13.40
C TRP A 181 27.49 -17.47 -12.17
N PRO A 182 28.70 -17.06 -11.74
CA PRO A 182 28.92 -16.07 -10.67
C PRO A 182 29.12 -14.60 -11.11
N ASN A 183 29.57 -14.30 -12.34
CA ASN A 183 30.19 -12.99 -12.62
C ASN A 183 29.23 -11.86 -13.07
N GLU A 184 28.13 -12.18 -13.76
CA GLU A 184 27.18 -11.16 -14.25
C GLU A 184 26.21 -10.67 -13.15
N ILE A 185 25.91 -11.54 -12.18
CA ILE A 185 25.06 -11.24 -11.01
C ILE A 185 25.74 -10.19 -10.09
N ALA A 186 27.06 -10.25 -9.96
CA ALA A 186 27.85 -9.35 -9.10
C ALA A 186 27.96 -7.91 -9.66
N ALA A 187 27.90 -7.72 -10.98
CA ALA A 187 27.87 -6.41 -11.61
C ALA A 187 26.48 -5.74 -11.49
N PHE A 188 25.41 -6.54 -11.53
CA PHE A 188 24.02 -6.06 -11.45
C PHE A 188 23.54 -5.76 -10.01
N ALA A 189 24.02 -6.51 -9.01
CA ALA A 189 23.75 -6.29 -7.59
C ALA A 189 24.12 -4.86 -7.12
N ARG A 190 25.20 -4.29 -7.69
CA ARG A 190 25.68 -2.93 -7.42
C ARG A 190 24.74 -1.82 -7.91
N ARG A 191 23.93 -2.05 -8.95
CA ARG A 191 23.07 -1.02 -9.57
C ARG A 191 21.72 -0.83 -8.88
N TRP A 192 21.30 -1.76 -8.03
CA TRP A 192 19.98 -1.76 -7.38
C TRP A 192 20.02 -1.91 -5.84
N GLY A 193 21.17 -1.60 -5.23
CA GLY A 193 21.32 -1.62 -3.76
C GLY A 193 21.24 -3.02 -3.14
N CYS A 194 21.63 -4.06 -3.88
CA CYS A 194 21.97 -5.36 -3.31
C CYS A 194 23.43 -5.30 -2.86
N TRP A 195 23.69 -4.74 -1.69
CA TRP A 195 25.02 -4.81 -1.09
C TRP A 195 25.26 -6.24 -0.60
N PRO A 196 26.33 -6.95 -1.02
CA PRO A 196 26.82 -8.08 -0.26
C PRO A 196 27.44 -7.53 1.02
N CYS A 197 26.74 -7.65 2.16
CA CYS A 197 27.28 -7.20 3.45
C CYS A 197 28.66 -7.84 3.66
N PRO A 198 29.73 -7.06 3.92
CA PRO A 198 31.04 -7.63 4.14
C PRO A 198 31.07 -8.34 5.51
N ALA A 199 31.81 -9.45 5.54
CA ALA A 199 32.18 -10.29 6.69
C ALA A 199 31.16 -11.36 7.12
N THR A 200 31.36 -12.60 6.66
CA THR A 200 32.22 -13.61 7.33
C THR A 200 32.54 -14.72 6.33
N LYS A 201 33.76 -15.28 6.37
CA LYS A 201 34.34 -16.28 5.44
C LYS A 201 33.67 -17.68 5.49
N THR A 202 32.34 -17.75 5.57
CA THR A 202 31.61 -19.01 5.69
C THR A 202 30.41 -19.03 4.75
N ALA A 203 30.55 -19.84 3.70
CA ALA A 203 29.53 -20.28 2.74
C ALA A 203 28.88 -19.23 1.81
N ASN A 204 29.02 -19.50 0.52
CA ASN A 204 28.31 -18.92 -0.64
C ASN A 204 26.78 -19.01 -0.52
N ARG A 205 26.14 -18.34 0.44
CA ARG A 205 24.69 -18.14 0.44
C ARG A 205 24.38 -16.75 -0.09
N LEU A 206 23.89 -16.70 -1.34
CA LEU A 206 23.08 -15.58 -1.83
C LEU A 206 21.90 -15.41 -0.86
N ARG A 207 21.98 -14.38 -0.02
CA ARG A 207 20.88 -14.05 0.89
C ARG A 207 19.74 -13.48 0.04
N ILE A 208 18.63 -14.20 0.02
CA ILE A 208 17.37 -13.94 -0.70
C ILE A 208 17.00 -12.45 -0.61
N PRO A 209 16.44 -11.81 -1.67
CA PRO A 209 15.96 -10.44 -1.58
C PRO A 209 15.00 -10.33 -0.39
N ALA A 210 15.25 -9.40 0.53
CA ALA A 210 14.37 -9.15 1.67
C ALA A 210 12.90 -9.09 1.20
N PRO A 211 11.90 -9.55 1.98
CA PRO A 211 10.50 -9.66 1.55
C PRO A 211 9.92 -8.36 0.95
N HIS A 212 10.43 -7.20 1.35
CA HIS A 212 10.13 -5.88 0.77
C HIS A 212 10.53 -5.68 -0.70
N ARG A 213 11.44 -6.50 -1.23
CA ARG A 213 11.94 -6.44 -2.62
C ARG A 213 11.18 -7.38 -3.54
N ALA A 214 10.67 -8.50 -3.03
CA ALA A 214 9.84 -9.43 -3.80
C ALA A 214 8.47 -8.82 -4.16
N GLY A 215 7.85 -8.08 -3.23
CA GLY A 215 6.63 -7.34 -3.51
C GLY A 215 6.76 -6.28 -4.61
N ARG A 216 7.95 -5.69 -4.84
CA ARG A 216 8.19 -4.75 -5.95
C ARG A 216 8.21 -5.44 -7.32
N VAL A 217 8.71 -6.67 -7.40
CA VAL A 217 8.66 -7.49 -8.62
C VAL A 217 7.22 -7.81 -8.98
N ASN A 218 6.41 -8.19 -7.99
CA ASN A 218 4.99 -8.48 -8.19
C ASN A 218 4.21 -7.25 -8.70
N CYS A 219 4.50 -6.08 -8.14
CA CYS A 219 3.87 -4.83 -8.60
C CYS A 219 4.19 -4.55 -10.07
N ALA A 220 5.42 -4.82 -10.52
CA ALA A 220 5.82 -4.65 -11.91
C ALA A 220 5.14 -5.65 -12.87
N VAL A 221 4.89 -6.89 -12.42
CA VAL A 221 4.14 -7.92 -13.19
C VAL A 221 2.71 -7.45 -13.46
N PHE A 222 2.05 -6.94 -12.43
CA PHE A 222 0.63 -6.55 -12.48
C PHE A 222 0.40 -5.07 -12.83
N SER A 223 1.42 -4.33 -13.24
CA SER A 223 1.34 -2.89 -13.55
C SER A 223 0.84 -2.04 -12.37
N ILE A 224 1.07 -2.49 -11.14
CA ILE A 224 0.75 -1.76 -9.94
C ILE A 224 1.90 -0.77 -9.66
N ALA A 225 1.58 0.49 -9.34
CA ALA A 225 2.58 1.50 -8.98
C ALA A 225 3.57 0.97 -7.95
N SER A 226 4.86 1.27 -8.06
CA SER A 226 5.90 0.67 -7.21
C SER A 226 5.92 1.22 -5.77
N GLY A 227 5.35 2.40 -5.55
CA GLY A 227 5.15 2.99 -4.22
C GLY A 227 3.76 2.66 -3.65
N SER A 228 3.68 2.46 -2.34
CA SER A 228 2.39 2.36 -1.67
C SER A 228 1.76 3.75 -1.51
N ILE A 229 0.49 3.86 -1.91
CA ILE A 229 -0.32 5.08 -1.72
C ILE A 229 -0.44 5.40 -0.22
N PHE A 230 -0.41 4.38 0.65
CA PHE A 230 -0.38 4.58 2.10
C PHE A 230 0.83 5.39 2.54
N CYS A 231 2.03 5.00 2.11
CA CYS A 231 3.27 5.71 2.45
C CYS A 231 3.26 7.15 1.95
N ALA A 232 2.81 7.38 0.72
CA ALA A 232 2.71 8.73 0.17
C ALA A 232 1.80 9.61 1.02
N ASN A 233 0.57 9.16 1.32
CA ASN A 233 -0.37 9.94 2.15
C ASN A 233 0.14 10.14 3.58
N LEU A 234 0.75 9.12 4.18
CA LEU A 234 1.33 9.22 5.52
C LEU A 234 2.47 10.25 5.54
N GLN A 235 3.39 10.19 4.58
CA GLN A 235 4.50 11.14 4.47
C GLN A 235 4.00 12.56 4.22
N THR A 236 3.02 12.76 3.34
CA THR A 236 2.43 14.09 3.10
C THR A 236 1.74 14.62 4.36
N GLY A 237 0.97 13.80 5.06
CA GLY A 237 0.32 14.19 6.31
C GLY A 237 1.33 14.53 7.42
N LEU A 238 2.36 13.70 7.58
CA LEU A 238 3.44 13.98 8.53
C LEU A 238 4.19 15.26 8.17
N SER A 239 4.46 15.52 6.89
CA SER A 239 5.14 16.74 6.43
C SER A 239 4.31 18.00 6.70
N ALA A 240 2.98 17.93 6.54
CA ALA A 240 2.07 19.04 6.82
C ALA A 240 2.01 19.40 8.32
N LEU A 241 2.16 18.40 9.19
CA LEU A 241 2.11 18.57 10.64
C LEU A 241 3.49 18.79 11.29
N LYS A 242 4.58 18.43 10.61
CA LYS A 242 5.95 18.56 11.11
C LYS A 242 6.34 20.03 11.13
N THR A 243 6.60 20.56 12.33
CA THR A 243 7.04 21.93 12.53
C THR A 243 8.52 22.01 12.88
N ASN A 244 9.08 23.22 12.84
CA ASN A 244 10.45 23.50 13.29
C ASN A 244 10.69 23.16 14.77
N GLN A 245 9.63 23.07 15.56
CA GLN A 245 9.69 22.81 17.00
C GLN A 245 9.70 21.32 17.37
N CYS A 246 9.50 20.40 16.41
CA CYS A 246 9.71 18.98 16.65
C CYS A 246 11.22 18.70 16.78
N GLY A 247 11.70 18.46 18.00
CA GLY A 247 13.11 18.18 18.32
C GLY A 247 13.57 18.53 19.74
N GLY A 248 12.77 19.30 20.50
CA GLY A 248 13.02 19.63 21.93
C GLY A 248 12.12 18.89 22.91
N GLN A 249 12.04 19.35 24.18
CA GLN A 249 11.04 18.87 25.16
C GLN A 249 9.66 18.88 24.49
N ALA A 250 9.11 17.68 24.28
CA ALA A 250 7.96 17.48 23.42
C ALA A 250 6.83 18.45 23.80
N LEU A 251 6.48 19.36 22.89
CA LEU A 251 5.22 20.09 22.98
C LEU A 251 4.13 19.02 22.93
N SER A 252 3.53 18.76 24.10
CA SER A 252 2.58 17.67 24.35
C SER A 252 1.32 17.68 23.44
N GLY A 253 1.15 18.69 22.59
CA GLY A 253 0.01 18.85 21.70
C GLY A 253 0.20 18.43 20.23
N VAL A 254 1.43 18.19 19.74
CA VAL A 254 1.65 17.84 18.32
C VAL A 254 1.98 16.35 18.18
N SER A 255 1.03 15.58 17.65
CA SER A 255 1.15 14.13 17.47
C SER A 255 2.39 13.70 16.68
N VAL A 256 2.82 14.51 15.71
CA VAL A 256 4.01 14.23 14.87
C VAL A 256 5.34 14.38 15.63
N CYS A 257 5.37 15.12 16.74
CA CYS A 257 6.57 15.23 17.55
C CYS A 257 6.75 14.08 18.56
N GLN A 258 5.83 13.09 18.60
CA GLN A 258 6.02 11.85 19.38
C GLN A 258 7.15 10.99 18.80
N PRO A 259 7.87 10.18 19.61
CA PRO A 259 9.07 9.47 19.17
C PRO A 259 8.84 8.56 17.95
N HIS A 260 7.74 7.81 17.91
CA HIS A 260 7.43 6.91 16.81
C HIS A 260 7.18 7.64 15.48
N PHE A 261 6.40 8.72 15.51
CA PHE A 261 6.13 9.53 14.32
C PHE A 261 7.32 10.41 13.94
N GLY A 262 8.10 10.87 14.92
CA GLY A 262 9.31 11.66 14.71
C GLY A 262 10.39 10.89 13.95
N GLN A 263 10.58 9.60 14.27
CA GLN A 263 11.47 8.71 13.51
C GLN A 263 11.02 8.58 12.05
N LEU A 264 9.72 8.36 11.81
CA LEU A 264 9.16 8.27 10.46
C LEU A 264 9.25 9.59 9.69
N ALA A 265 9.13 10.72 10.39
CA ALA A 265 9.12 12.04 9.81
C ALA A 265 10.51 12.66 9.68
N GLN A 266 11.59 12.01 10.14
CA GLN A 266 12.93 12.62 10.25
C GLN A 266 13.42 13.21 8.92
N SER A 267 13.31 12.44 7.84
CA SER A 267 13.75 12.81 6.48
C SER A 267 12.75 13.69 5.71
N LEU A 268 11.57 13.96 6.28
CA LEU A 268 10.52 14.74 5.61
C LEU A 268 10.74 16.25 5.74
N PRO A 269 10.30 17.05 4.75
CA PRO A 269 10.31 18.50 4.87
C PRO A 269 9.42 18.96 6.02
N LYS A 270 9.75 20.12 6.58
CA LYS A 270 8.94 20.77 7.61
C LYS A 270 7.94 21.71 6.94
N ALA A 271 6.73 21.80 7.47
CA ALA A 271 5.74 22.75 7.00
C ALA A 271 6.24 24.18 7.23
N GLN A 272 6.21 24.98 6.17
CA GLN A 272 6.47 26.41 6.23
C GLN A 272 5.13 27.13 6.37
N TYR A 273 4.98 27.88 7.44
CA TYR A 273 3.85 28.75 7.66
C TYR A 273 4.30 30.19 7.42
N THR A 274 3.72 30.85 6.42
CA THR A 274 4.02 32.26 6.10
C THR A 274 3.38 33.22 7.10
N GLN A 275 2.31 32.78 7.76
CA GLN A 275 1.61 33.54 8.80
C GLN A 275 1.43 32.67 10.04
N SER A 276 1.99 33.14 11.15
CA SER A 276 1.75 32.52 12.46
C SER A 276 0.49 33.12 13.07
N LYS A 277 -0.49 32.27 13.39
CA LYS A 277 -1.66 32.68 14.19
C LYS A 277 -1.45 32.23 15.62
N LEU A 278 -1.48 33.19 16.54
CA LEU A 278 -1.50 32.88 17.96
C LEU A 278 -2.87 32.30 18.34
N ILE A 279 -2.87 31.21 19.10
CA ILE A 279 -4.09 30.60 19.64
C ILE A 279 -3.97 30.56 21.16
N CYS A 280 -5.02 31.01 21.84
CA CYS A 280 -5.03 31.02 23.30
C CYS A 280 -5.04 29.57 23.86
N PRO A 281 -4.16 29.24 24.83
CA PRO A 281 -4.18 27.93 25.47
C PRO A 281 -5.48 27.60 26.23
N ILE A 282 -6.18 28.62 26.76
CA ILE A 282 -7.39 28.46 27.58
C ILE A 282 -8.63 28.43 26.69
N SER A 283 -8.89 29.50 25.93
CA SER A 283 -10.11 29.63 25.12
C SER A 283 -10.06 28.90 23.79
N ARG A 284 -8.87 28.49 23.31
CA ARG A 284 -8.64 27.91 21.97
C ARG A 284 -9.07 28.82 20.81
N LEU A 285 -9.32 30.09 21.08
CA LEU A 285 -9.63 31.11 20.09
C LEU A 285 -8.35 31.79 19.58
N PRO A 286 -8.36 32.32 18.34
CA PRO A 286 -7.25 33.12 17.84
C PRO A 286 -7.04 34.37 18.71
N MET A 287 -5.77 34.74 18.86
CA MET A 287 -5.37 36.02 19.46
C MET A 287 -5.04 37.00 18.34
N ASP A 288 -5.92 37.97 18.14
CA ASP A 288 -5.92 38.93 17.05
C ASP A 288 -6.15 40.35 17.57
N HIS A 289 -6.55 41.29 16.72
CA HIS A 289 -6.82 42.67 17.11
C HIS A 289 -7.95 42.79 18.16
N ASP A 290 -8.99 41.97 18.03
CA ASP A 290 -10.20 42.01 18.88
C ASP A 290 -10.06 41.12 20.11
N ASN A 291 -9.09 40.22 20.11
CA ASN A 291 -8.73 39.36 21.24
C ASN A 291 -7.21 39.33 21.45
N PRO A 292 -6.60 40.46 21.87
CA PRO A 292 -5.15 40.58 21.89
C PRO A 292 -4.47 39.63 22.89
N PRO A 293 -3.21 39.26 22.63
CA PRO A 293 -2.40 38.51 23.59
C PRO A 293 -2.02 39.39 24.78
N MET A 294 -2.19 38.86 25.99
CA MET A 294 -1.92 39.48 27.28
C MET A 294 -0.92 38.62 28.05
N ALA A 295 0.21 39.20 28.48
CA ALA A 295 1.23 38.56 29.29
C ALA A 295 0.98 38.80 30.78
N LEU A 296 0.96 37.72 31.56
CA LEU A 296 0.96 37.77 33.02
C LEU A 296 2.39 38.04 33.56
N PRO A 297 2.54 38.48 34.82
CA PRO A 297 3.86 38.74 35.42
C PRO A 297 4.81 37.53 35.43
N ASN A 298 4.27 36.31 35.39
CA ASN A 298 5.07 35.07 35.29
C ASN A 298 5.54 34.74 33.85
N GLY A 299 5.31 35.62 32.87
CA GLY A 299 5.72 35.46 31.48
C GLY A 299 4.81 34.58 30.62
N ASN A 300 3.71 34.04 31.16
CA ASN A 300 2.75 33.27 30.36
C ASN A 300 1.76 34.20 29.63
N ILE A 301 1.45 33.86 28.37
CA ILE A 301 0.59 34.66 27.49
C ILE A 301 -0.76 33.97 27.29
N TYR A 302 -1.84 34.71 27.48
CA TYR A 302 -3.22 34.29 27.27
C TYR A 302 -4.00 35.37 26.52
N SER A 303 -5.22 35.07 26.10
CA SER A 303 -6.04 36.05 25.37
C SER A 303 -6.81 36.95 26.32
N GLN A 304 -7.03 38.21 25.94
CA GLN A 304 -7.78 39.14 26.77
C GLN A 304 -9.17 38.60 27.15
N LYS A 305 -9.92 38.03 26.19
CA LYS A 305 -11.24 37.42 26.45
C LYS A 305 -11.15 36.31 27.50
N SER A 306 -10.17 35.41 27.38
CA SER A 306 -10.00 34.31 28.35
C SER A 306 -9.63 34.78 29.75
N LEU A 307 -8.86 35.86 29.88
CA LEU A 307 -8.48 36.41 31.19
C LEU A 307 -9.67 37.11 31.85
N LEU A 308 -10.47 37.85 31.07
CA LEU A 308 -11.70 38.48 31.55
C LEU A 308 -12.71 37.45 32.03
N GLU A 309 -12.98 36.41 31.24
CA GLU A 309 -13.88 35.32 31.63
C GLU A 309 -13.40 34.59 32.90
N MET A 310 -12.08 34.40 33.04
CA MET A 310 -11.49 33.77 34.22
C MET A 310 -11.65 34.66 35.46
N ALA A 311 -11.36 35.95 35.35
CA ALA A 311 -11.51 36.90 36.43
C ALA A 311 -12.98 37.00 36.88
N GLN A 312 -13.93 37.03 35.96
CA GLN A 312 -15.37 37.05 36.27
C GLN A 312 -15.80 35.83 37.09
N ARG A 313 -15.27 34.64 36.77
CA ARG A 313 -15.59 33.40 37.50
C ARG A 313 -14.93 33.30 38.86
N ASN A 314 -13.75 33.91 39.02
CA ASN A 314 -12.90 33.77 40.21
C ASN A 314 -12.85 35.03 41.08
N GLY A 315 -13.89 35.87 41.04
CA GLY A 315 -14.01 37.05 41.91
C GLY A 315 -12.93 38.12 41.67
N GLY A 316 -12.50 38.31 40.43
CA GLY A 316 -11.52 39.32 40.01
C GLY A 316 -10.10 38.80 39.79
N TYR A 317 -9.82 37.55 40.15
CA TYR A 317 -8.47 36.97 40.07
C TYR A 317 -8.28 36.03 38.87
N ILE A 318 -7.08 36.06 38.31
CA ILE A 318 -6.62 35.16 37.25
C ILE A 318 -5.71 34.10 37.88
N ILE A 319 -6.01 32.83 37.65
CA ILE A 319 -5.17 31.71 38.11
C ILE A 319 -4.47 31.13 36.89
N CYS A 320 -3.14 31.25 36.83
CA CYS A 320 -2.39 30.73 35.70
C CYS A 320 -2.45 29.19 35.69
N PRO A 321 -2.97 28.53 34.63
CA PRO A 321 -3.11 27.07 34.61
C PRO A 321 -1.77 26.32 34.59
N ARG A 322 -0.67 26.99 34.23
CA ARG A 322 0.67 26.38 34.17
C ARG A 322 1.43 26.46 35.49
N THR A 323 1.39 27.61 36.17
CA THR A 323 2.16 27.83 37.40
C THR A 323 1.30 27.88 38.66
N GLN A 324 -0.03 27.89 38.52
CA GLN A 324 -1.01 28.03 39.61
C GLN A 324 -0.92 29.35 40.41
N ASN A 325 -0.14 30.32 39.93
CA ASN A 325 -0.02 31.64 40.55
C ASN A 325 -1.28 32.47 40.30
N ARG A 326 -1.64 33.29 41.29
CA ARG A 326 -2.78 34.20 41.25
C ARG A 326 -2.32 35.62 40.92
N PHE A 327 -3.03 36.27 40.01
CA PHE A 327 -2.76 37.63 39.54
C PHE A 327 -4.05 38.42 39.40
N GLU A 328 -3.94 39.74 39.44
CA GLU A 328 -5.04 40.63 39.10
C GLU A 328 -5.06 40.93 37.60
N LEU A 329 -6.22 41.27 37.05
CA LEU A 329 -6.36 41.61 35.63
C LEU A 329 -5.48 42.80 35.22
N ASN A 330 -5.28 43.76 36.13
CA ASN A 330 -4.48 44.96 35.89
C ASN A 330 -2.97 44.67 35.75
N GLU A 331 -2.50 43.54 36.27
CA GLU A 331 -1.10 43.14 36.17
C GLU A 331 -0.77 42.54 34.79
N ALA A 332 -1.80 42.17 34.01
CA ALA A 332 -1.65 41.63 32.68
C ALA A 332 -1.34 42.75 31.66
N LYS A 333 -0.24 42.61 30.93
CA LYS A 333 0.20 43.61 29.93
C LYS A 333 -0.07 43.12 28.51
N ARG A 334 -0.56 44.01 27.65
CA ARG A 334 -0.76 43.70 26.23
C ARG A 334 0.59 43.46 25.54
N VAL A 335 0.66 42.37 24.78
CA VAL A 335 1.84 42.00 23.98
C VAL A 335 1.60 42.42 22.54
N TYR A 336 2.62 43.01 21.93
CA TYR A 336 2.65 43.30 20.50
C TYR A 336 3.69 42.39 19.85
N ILE A 337 3.29 41.71 18.79
CA ILE A 337 4.19 40.91 17.96
C ILE A 337 4.43 41.73 16.70
N MET A 338 5.71 42.02 16.45
CA MET A 338 6.17 42.82 15.31
C MET A 338 6.65 41.94 14.18
#